data_AF-A0A9W8RF20-F1
#
_entry.id   AF-A0A9W8RF20-F1
#
_cell.length_a   1.000
_cell.length_b   1.000
_cell.length_c   1.000
_cell.angle_alpha   90.00
_cell.angle_beta   90.00
_cell.angle_gamma   90.00
#
_symmetry.space_group_name_H-M   'P 1'
#
loop_
_entity.id
_entity.type
_entity.pdbx_description
1 polymer ?
#
loop_
_entity_poly.entity_id
_entity_poly.type
_entity_poly.pdbx_seq_one_letter_code
_entity_poly.pdbx_strand_id
1 'polypeptide(L)'
;MRLISAKKFTKDGKIRFKEFYRNNIPSYAILSHTWEDGEEVTFEDCKSPVAKDKKGYKKIQNTCRLAIGDGIEYVWIDTCCIDKSSSAELTEAINSMYQWYQQAKVCYAYLSDLQDGNLKDCRWFSRGWTLQELIAPKTVQFFDRSWKNAGDKMSLLKQLSTVTNIDAGILSHKVPLSSACVAKRFSWAAKRKTTRDEDLAYCLLGIFNINMPMLYGEGRKAFTRLQEEIIRTTNDLSIFAWTWRGSWDGRPYLSFLAEGPEDFTWCSNLTLRTDPLVNEYEMAITNKGIHMQGPHWVSEYKDGAIRYSLSLQCTNKDEQHRPILIPMRKAGPNIFMRAAKSGRMDLSLGITSSYPIKSKSFTLLTRLPREQLTSGSLVSIFRHIAVAVEFPSDVPRLGVHGIPQKHWDVEDSVFFSPDSAVRRWGCVRPSGMSGEMLVCFWHKLNNEWEFQGTILNSSEEGMDGLMQDLFVFAEALDYPAEVVEGVLRRHGVKLGQKSILAWHGGKKFRVYFQVERVNDRRICFGPHFKVKVSRVPLD
;
A
#
# COMPACT_ATOMS: atom_id res chain seq x y z
N MET A 1 -19.35 -1.86 29.25
CA MET A 1 -20.15 -0.79 28.62
C MET A 1 -20.99 -0.08 29.67
N ARG A 2 -21.01 1.26 29.65
CA ARG A 2 -21.79 2.09 30.58
C ARG A 2 -22.98 2.72 29.86
N LEU A 3 -24.18 2.62 30.41
CA LEU A 3 -25.42 3.11 29.80
C LEU A 3 -26.19 4.05 30.73
N ILE A 4 -26.96 4.97 30.16
CA ILE A 4 -27.86 5.88 30.88
C ILE A 4 -29.27 5.28 30.88
N SER A 5 -29.95 5.30 32.03
CA SER A 5 -31.37 4.93 32.12
C SER A 5 -32.26 6.08 31.66
N ALA A 6 -32.88 5.94 30.49
CA ALA A 6 -33.71 6.99 29.87
C ALA A 6 -34.90 7.37 30.76
N LYS A 7 -35.63 6.37 31.29
CA LYS A 7 -36.79 6.60 32.18
C LYS A 7 -36.41 7.36 33.44
N LYS A 8 -35.29 7.00 34.08
CA LYS A 8 -34.82 7.69 35.29
C LYS A 8 -34.42 9.13 34.97
N PHE A 9 -33.66 9.34 33.90
CA PHE A 9 -33.24 10.66 33.47
C PHE A 9 -34.45 11.58 33.15
N THR A 10 -35.43 11.10 32.39
CA THR A 10 -36.61 11.91 32.03
C THR A 10 -37.50 12.24 33.24
N LYS A 11 -37.49 11.40 34.29
CA LYS A 11 -38.29 11.62 35.51
C LYS A 11 -37.73 12.71 36.42
N ASP A 12 -36.41 12.72 36.67
CA ASP A 12 -35.81 13.62 37.67
C ASP A 12 -34.67 14.51 37.15
N GLY A 13 -34.34 14.42 35.87
CA GLY A 13 -33.30 15.22 35.24
C GLY A 13 -31.89 14.93 35.79
N LYS A 14 -31.64 13.74 36.33
CA LYS A 14 -30.31 13.32 36.78
C LYS A 14 -29.76 12.21 35.89
N ILE A 15 -28.55 12.42 35.36
CA ILE A 15 -27.84 11.42 34.56
C ILE A 15 -27.33 10.36 35.52
N ARG A 16 -27.81 9.12 35.35
CA ARG A 16 -27.36 7.96 36.15
C ARG A 16 -26.88 6.86 35.24
N PHE A 17 -25.70 6.36 35.54
CA PHE A 17 -25.06 5.30 34.79
C PHE A 17 -25.32 3.92 35.40
N LYS A 18 -25.40 2.92 34.54
CA LYS A 18 -25.35 1.50 34.91
C LYS A 18 -24.33 0.80 34.03
N GLU A 19 -23.46 0.01 34.64
CA GLU A 19 -22.44 -0.76 33.93
C GLU A 19 -22.95 -2.15 33.60
N PHE A 20 -22.58 -2.61 32.41
CA PHE A 20 -22.93 -3.90 31.87
C PHE A 20 -21.69 -4.55 31.25
N TYR A 21 -21.57 -5.86 31.44
CA TYR A 21 -20.42 -6.65 30.99
C TYR A 21 -20.87 -7.79 30.07
N ARG A 22 -20.12 -8.00 28.98
CA ARG A 22 -20.28 -9.10 28.02
C ARG A 22 -21.75 -9.30 27.58
N ASN A 23 -22.32 -10.47 27.86
CA ASN A 23 -23.64 -10.90 27.39
C ASN A 23 -24.80 -10.28 28.17
N ASN A 24 -24.53 -9.49 29.22
CA ASN A 24 -25.56 -8.85 30.05
C ASN A 24 -25.94 -7.45 29.55
N ILE A 25 -25.48 -7.03 28.37
CA ILE A 25 -25.81 -5.72 27.80
C ILE A 25 -27.27 -5.78 27.31
N PRO A 26 -28.18 -4.94 27.86
CA PRO A 26 -29.59 -4.92 27.47
C PRO A 26 -29.75 -4.32 26.06
N SER A 27 -30.97 -4.31 25.52
CA SER A 27 -31.25 -3.49 24.34
C SER A 27 -31.08 -1.99 24.65
N TYR A 28 -30.36 -1.26 23.81
CA TYR A 28 -30.11 0.17 23.96
C TYR A 28 -30.22 0.92 22.63
N ALA A 29 -30.45 2.22 22.74
CA ALA A 29 -30.31 3.18 21.65
C ALA A 29 -28.95 3.87 21.77
N ILE A 30 -28.42 4.35 20.65
CA ILE A 30 -27.13 5.02 20.60
C ILE A 30 -27.27 6.38 19.91
N LEU A 31 -26.63 7.42 20.45
CA LEU A 31 -26.59 8.74 19.81
C LEU A 31 -25.34 8.84 18.94
N SER A 32 -25.53 9.31 17.71
CA SER A 32 -24.47 9.78 16.83
C SER A 32 -24.68 11.27 16.56
N HIS A 33 -23.67 12.09 16.84
CA HIS A 33 -23.75 13.55 16.66
C HIS A 33 -22.38 14.17 16.44
N THR A 34 -22.37 15.39 15.93
CA THR A 34 -21.13 16.18 15.89
C THR A 34 -20.96 16.98 17.17
N TRP A 35 -19.78 16.88 17.78
CA TRP A 35 -19.47 17.62 19.00
C TRP A 35 -19.37 19.13 18.73
N GLU A 36 -19.91 19.91 19.67
CA GLU A 36 -19.70 21.35 19.79
C GLU A 36 -18.65 21.63 20.87
N ASP A 37 -17.69 22.50 20.57
CA ASP A 37 -16.54 22.74 21.45
C ASP A 37 -16.97 23.35 22.78
N GLY A 38 -16.53 22.76 23.90
CA GLY A 38 -16.92 23.15 25.27
C GLY A 38 -18.38 22.85 25.68
N GLU A 39 -19.24 22.46 24.74
CA GLU A 39 -20.70 22.40 24.94
C GLU A 39 -21.25 20.98 25.11
N GLU A 40 -20.41 19.96 24.95
CA GLU A 40 -20.79 18.57 25.22
C GLU A 40 -20.72 18.26 26.73
N VAL A 41 -21.67 17.46 27.21
CA VAL A 41 -21.64 16.94 28.59
C VAL A 41 -20.67 15.76 28.63
N THR A 42 -19.64 15.86 29.45
CA THR A 42 -18.66 14.80 29.70
C THR A 42 -19.08 13.90 30.86
N PHE A 43 -18.38 12.78 31.06
CA PHE A 43 -18.60 11.90 32.21
C PHE A 43 -18.45 12.64 33.56
N GLU A 44 -17.47 13.55 33.67
CA GLU A 44 -17.25 14.36 34.88
C GLU A 44 -18.36 15.41 35.07
N ASP A 45 -18.82 16.05 33.99
CA ASP A 45 -19.91 17.02 34.08
C ASP A 45 -21.19 16.38 34.64
N CYS A 46 -21.45 15.10 34.33
CA CYS A 46 -22.60 14.37 34.84
C CYS A 46 -22.66 14.27 36.38
N LYS A 47 -21.52 14.48 37.07
CA LYS A 47 -21.42 14.48 38.53
C LYS A 47 -21.75 15.85 39.15
N SER A 48 -21.89 16.89 38.33
CA SER A 48 -22.07 18.30 38.72
C SER A 48 -23.36 18.89 38.17
N PRO A 49 -23.97 19.91 38.82
CA PRO A 49 -25.09 20.66 38.26
C PRO A 49 -24.78 21.34 36.90
N VAL A 50 -23.50 21.62 36.62
CA VAL A 50 -23.01 22.29 35.39
C VAL A 50 -23.45 21.56 34.11
N ALA A 51 -23.70 20.25 34.17
CA ALA A 51 -24.21 19.51 33.02
C ALA A 51 -25.44 20.17 32.40
N LYS A 52 -26.36 20.73 33.20
CA LYS A 52 -27.62 21.31 32.71
C LYS A 52 -27.44 22.57 31.86
N ASP A 53 -26.34 23.28 32.06
CA ASP A 53 -26.07 24.55 31.38
C ASP A 53 -25.50 24.31 29.97
N LYS A 54 -24.99 23.11 29.70
CA LYS A 54 -24.38 22.73 28.42
C LYS A 54 -25.42 22.33 27.39
N LYS A 55 -25.22 22.71 26.12
CA LYS A 55 -26.12 22.29 25.02
C LYS A 55 -26.22 20.77 24.86
N GLY A 56 -25.14 20.04 25.14
CA GLY A 56 -25.11 18.57 25.12
C GLY A 56 -26.16 17.93 26.01
N TYR A 57 -26.59 18.60 27.09
CA TYR A 57 -27.65 18.10 27.96
C TYR A 57 -28.99 17.96 27.24
N LYS A 58 -29.33 18.90 26.35
CA LYS A 58 -30.53 18.81 25.51
C LYS A 58 -30.43 17.64 24.53
N LYS A 59 -29.24 17.34 24.02
CA LYS A 59 -28.99 16.16 23.17
C LYS A 59 -29.28 14.86 23.94
N ILE A 60 -28.77 14.75 25.16
CA ILE A 60 -29.06 13.62 26.06
C ILE A 60 -30.57 13.50 26.32
N GLN A 61 -31.23 14.63 26.64
CA GLN A 61 -32.66 14.65 26.94
C GLN A 61 -33.53 14.18 25.79
N ASN A 62 -33.29 14.71 24.58
CA ASN A 62 -34.06 14.32 23.42
C ASN A 62 -33.78 12.88 22.99
N THR A 63 -32.53 12.41 23.12
CA THR A 63 -32.17 10.99 22.91
C THR A 63 -32.94 10.08 23.86
N CYS A 64 -32.99 10.39 25.15
CA CYS A 64 -33.78 9.63 26.13
C CYS A 64 -35.27 9.65 25.80
N ARG A 65 -35.82 10.79 25.36
CA ARG A 65 -37.23 10.91 24.97
C ARG A 65 -37.56 10.02 23.77
N LEU A 66 -36.71 10.02 22.74
CA LEU A 66 -36.84 9.15 21.57
C LEU A 66 -36.75 7.67 21.98
N ALA A 67 -35.75 7.31 22.78
CA ALA A 67 -35.57 5.95 23.26
C ALA A 67 -36.81 5.42 24.02
N ILE A 68 -37.40 6.23 24.91
CA ILE A 68 -38.64 5.86 25.61
C ILE A 68 -39.79 5.66 24.61
N GLY A 69 -39.91 6.53 23.61
CA GLY A 69 -40.91 6.41 22.54
C GLY A 69 -40.78 5.09 21.75
N ASP A 70 -39.55 4.63 21.54
CA ASP A 70 -39.24 3.36 20.85
C ASP A 70 -39.22 2.14 21.80
N GLY A 71 -39.64 2.31 23.05
CA GLY A 71 -39.69 1.25 24.07
C GLY A 71 -38.31 0.78 24.53
N ILE A 72 -37.31 1.65 24.51
CA ILE A 72 -35.92 1.36 24.87
C ILE A 72 -35.57 2.04 26.21
N GLU A 73 -35.08 1.26 27.17
CA GLU A 73 -34.80 1.75 28.52
C GLU A 73 -33.44 2.43 28.65
N TYR A 74 -32.46 2.01 27.85
CA TYR A 74 -31.07 2.42 27.99
C TYR A 74 -30.57 3.17 26.76
N VAL A 75 -29.76 4.21 26.99
CA VAL A 75 -29.09 4.96 25.92
C VAL A 75 -27.59 4.99 26.15
N TRP A 76 -26.82 4.98 25.06
CA TRP A 76 -25.38 5.20 25.06
C TRP A 76 -25.03 6.47 24.29
N ILE A 77 -24.13 7.27 24.85
CA ILE A 77 -23.65 8.52 24.28
C ILE A 77 -22.15 8.63 24.58
N ASP A 78 -21.32 8.67 23.55
CA ASP A 78 -19.85 8.65 23.63
C ASP A 78 -19.25 9.76 24.52
N THR A 79 -19.88 10.93 24.55
CA THR A 79 -19.39 12.08 25.30
C THR A 79 -19.39 11.88 26.81
N CYS A 80 -20.40 11.19 27.34
CA CYS A 80 -20.58 11.02 28.79
C CYS A 80 -20.62 9.57 29.27
N CYS A 81 -20.82 8.58 28.39
CA CYS A 81 -20.76 7.16 28.78
C CYS A 81 -19.32 6.65 28.89
N ILE A 82 -18.36 7.32 28.25
CA ILE A 82 -16.93 6.99 28.32
C ILE A 82 -16.24 7.95 29.30
N ASP A 83 -15.54 7.40 30.29
CA ASP A 83 -14.60 8.16 31.10
C ASP A 83 -13.29 8.36 30.31
N LYS A 84 -13.18 9.51 29.65
CA LYS A 84 -12.01 9.88 28.85
C LYS A 84 -10.78 10.22 29.69
N SER A 85 -10.91 10.34 31.01
CA SER A 85 -9.77 10.51 31.92
C SER A 85 -9.05 9.19 32.20
N SER A 86 -9.75 8.06 32.04
CA SER A 86 -9.19 6.71 32.14
C SER A 86 -8.67 6.25 30.77
N SER A 87 -7.34 6.20 30.61
CA SER A 87 -6.70 5.75 29.37
C SER A 87 -7.03 4.29 29.01
N ALA A 88 -7.19 3.45 30.03
CA ALA A 88 -7.61 2.06 29.88
C ALA A 88 -9.05 1.97 29.33
N GLU A 89 -9.98 2.73 29.92
CA GLU A 89 -11.37 2.75 29.46
C GLU A 89 -11.49 3.34 28.05
N LEU A 90 -10.78 4.44 27.77
CA LEU A 90 -10.77 5.05 26.44
C LEU A 90 -10.27 4.08 25.36
N THR A 91 -9.21 3.31 25.67
CA THR A 91 -8.66 2.32 24.75
C THR A 91 -9.64 1.18 24.50
N GLU A 92 -10.28 0.65 25.55
CA GLU A 92 -11.33 -0.38 25.43
C GLU A 92 -12.51 0.15 24.60
N ALA A 93 -12.95 1.38 24.89
CA ALA A 93 -14.10 2.00 24.25
C ALA A 93 -13.88 2.22 22.75
N ILE A 94 -12.74 2.78 22.34
CA ILE A 94 -12.44 3.00 20.92
C ILE A 94 -12.37 1.67 20.16
N ASN A 95 -11.72 0.65 20.74
CA ASN A 95 -11.64 -0.68 20.12
C ASN A 95 -13.00 -1.39 20.05
N SER A 96 -13.97 -1.01 20.89
CA SER A 96 -15.30 -1.62 20.95
C SER A 96 -16.39 -0.80 20.23
N MET A 97 -16.09 0.43 19.84
CA MET A 97 -17.12 1.41 19.44
C MET A 97 -17.94 0.94 18.25
N TYR A 98 -17.27 0.37 17.23
CA TYR A 98 -17.96 -0.19 16.06
C TYR A 98 -18.96 -1.27 16.46
N GLN A 99 -18.57 -2.19 17.35
CA GLN A 99 -19.44 -3.24 17.85
C GLN A 99 -20.62 -2.68 18.65
N TRP A 100 -20.41 -1.62 19.45
CA TRP A 100 -21.50 -0.94 20.17
C TRP A 100 -22.49 -0.28 19.21
N TYR A 101 -22.02 0.37 18.15
CA TYR A 101 -22.92 0.86 17.10
C TYR A 101 -23.63 -0.27 16.34
N GLN A 102 -22.94 -1.36 16.05
CA GLN A 102 -23.51 -2.52 15.35
C GLN A 102 -24.62 -3.21 16.16
N GLN A 103 -24.45 -3.30 17.49
CA GLN A 103 -25.38 -4.00 18.39
C GLN A 103 -26.51 -3.11 18.91
N ALA A 104 -26.43 -1.79 18.73
CA ALA A 104 -27.51 -0.89 19.10
C ALA A 104 -28.81 -1.25 18.37
N LYS A 105 -29.95 -1.17 19.07
CA LYS A 105 -31.28 -1.40 18.47
C LYS A 105 -31.62 -0.31 17.46
N VAL A 106 -31.21 0.93 17.74
CA VAL A 106 -31.36 2.09 16.86
C VAL A 106 -30.24 3.09 17.15
N CYS A 107 -29.69 3.66 16.07
CA CYS A 107 -28.81 4.82 16.13
C CYS A 107 -29.61 6.08 15.77
N TYR A 108 -29.67 7.04 16.68
CA TYR A 108 -30.24 8.35 16.40
C TYR A 108 -29.11 9.26 15.93
N ALA A 109 -29.16 9.68 14.67
CA ALA A 109 -28.18 10.59 14.07
C ALA A 109 -28.73 12.03 14.13
N TYR A 110 -28.15 12.86 15.00
CA TYR A 110 -28.54 14.27 15.14
C TYR A 110 -27.70 15.16 14.21
N LEU A 111 -28.37 15.78 13.25
CA LEU A 111 -27.79 16.66 12.24
C LEU A 111 -28.09 18.12 12.59
N SER A 112 -27.22 18.74 13.39
CA SER A 112 -27.39 20.10 13.90
C SER A 112 -27.47 21.19 12.82
N ASP A 113 -26.96 20.90 11.63
CA ASP A 113 -26.83 21.82 10.50
C ASP A 113 -27.62 21.37 9.25
N LEU A 114 -28.53 20.38 9.40
CA LEU A 114 -29.42 19.97 8.31
C LEU A 114 -30.42 21.10 7.98
N GLN A 115 -30.37 21.55 6.73
CA GLN A 115 -31.30 22.52 6.15
C GLN A 115 -31.94 21.91 4.89
N ASP A 116 -33.26 22.01 4.78
CA ASP A 116 -34.05 21.59 3.61
C ASP A 116 -33.77 20.16 3.09
N GLY A 117 -33.38 19.24 3.98
CA GLY A 117 -33.11 17.84 3.62
C GLY A 117 -31.80 17.61 2.85
N ASN A 118 -30.96 18.62 2.68
CA ASN A 118 -29.68 18.48 1.97
C ASN A 118 -28.60 17.88 2.88
N LEU A 119 -28.44 16.55 2.80
CA LEU A 119 -27.44 15.82 3.58
C LEU A 119 -25.98 16.14 3.21
N LYS A 120 -25.73 16.57 1.97
CA LYS A 120 -24.36 16.71 1.44
C LYS A 120 -23.54 17.74 2.21
N ASP A 121 -24.21 18.80 2.67
CA ASP A 121 -23.57 19.93 3.33
C ASP A 121 -23.53 19.78 4.87
N CYS A 122 -24.14 18.73 5.41
CA CYS A 122 -24.09 18.46 6.85
C CYS A 122 -22.68 18.03 7.27
N ARG A 123 -22.14 18.71 8.29
CA ARG A 123 -20.86 18.42 8.94
C ARG A 123 -20.78 16.96 9.39
N TRP A 124 -21.90 16.34 9.73
CA TRP A 124 -21.93 14.93 10.12
C TRP A 124 -21.28 14.01 9.07
N PHE A 125 -21.47 14.24 7.76
CA PHE A 125 -20.88 13.39 6.72
C PHE A 125 -19.38 13.66 6.45
N SER A 126 -18.85 14.75 7.00
CA SER A 126 -17.42 15.09 6.89
C SER A 126 -16.62 14.77 8.16
N ARG A 127 -17.23 14.27 9.25
CA ARG A 127 -16.51 13.83 10.44
C ARG A 127 -15.98 12.40 10.30
N GLY A 128 -14.79 12.11 10.82
CA GLY A 128 -14.19 10.76 10.75
C GLY A 128 -15.04 9.69 11.45
N TRP A 129 -15.30 9.89 12.74
CA TRP A 129 -16.02 8.93 13.61
C TRP A 129 -17.40 8.53 13.10
N THR A 130 -18.17 9.47 12.53
CA THR A 130 -19.52 9.20 12.02
C THR A 130 -19.56 8.20 10.87
N LEU A 131 -18.41 7.82 10.28
CA LEU A 131 -18.34 6.79 9.24
C LEU A 131 -18.75 5.42 9.77
N GLN A 132 -18.18 5.00 10.89
CA GLN A 132 -18.57 3.74 11.53
C GLN A 132 -19.98 3.83 12.14
N GLU A 133 -20.38 5.01 12.60
CA GLU A 133 -21.71 5.27 13.15
C GLU A 133 -22.80 5.21 12.07
N LEU A 134 -22.44 5.45 10.81
CA LEU A 134 -23.30 5.21 9.65
C LEU A 134 -23.31 3.72 9.26
N ILE A 135 -22.13 3.11 9.12
CA ILE A 135 -21.99 1.79 8.50
C ILE A 135 -22.46 0.70 9.46
N ALA A 136 -21.99 0.72 10.72
CA ALA A 136 -22.14 -0.38 11.66
C ALA A 136 -23.60 -0.67 12.05
N PRO A 137 -24.44 0.33 12.42
CA PRO A 137 -25.81 0.06 12.81
C PRO A 137 -26.66 -0.44 11.64
N LYS A 138 -27.56 -1.38 11.93
CA LYS A 138 -28.60 -1.80 10.97
C LYS A 138 -29.66 -0.72 10.77
N THR A 139 -30.04 -0.03 11.86
CA THR A 139 -31.07 1.02 11.86
C THR A 139 -30.46 2.35 12.28
N VAL A 140 -30.58 3.36 11.40
CA VAL A 140 -30.22 4.75 11.72
C VAL A 140 -31.43 5.63 11.40
N GLN A 141 -31.85 6.46 12.36
CA GLN A 141 -32.88 7.48 12.16
C GLN A 141 -32.22 8.87 12.22
N PHE A 142 -32.46 9.69 11.22
CA PHE A 142 -31.86 11.02 11.10
C PHE A 142 -32.82 12.08 11.65
N PHE A 143 -32.27 13.02 12.42
CA PHE A 143 -33.02 14.13 13.01
C PHE A 143 -32.35 15.45 12.68
N ASP A 144 -33.14 16.47 12.36
CA ASP A 144 -32.65 17.83 12.14
C ASP A 144 -32.38 18.57 13.47
N ARG A 145 -31.96 19.85 13.38
CA ARG A 145 -31.72 20.73 14.54
C ARG A 145 -32.90 20.89 15.50
N SER A 146 -34.13 20.66 15.02
CA SER A 146 -35.36 20.75 15.78
C SER A 146 -35.83 19.39 16.30
N TRP A 147 -35.00 18.34 16.15
CA TRP A 147 -35.34 16.95 16.49
C TRP A 147 -36.55 16.42 15.72
N LYS A 148 -36.80 16.97 14.53
CA LYS A 148 -37.79 16.43 13.60
C LYS A 148 -37.13 15.31 12.79
N ASN A 149 -37.85 14.21 12.63
CA ASN A 149 -37.39 13.07 11.85
C ASN A 149 -37.24 13.48 10.37
N ALA A 150 -36.03 13.29 9.83
CA ALA A 150 -35.64 13.60 8.45
C ALA A 150 -35.63 12.36 7.53
N GLY A 151 -35.88 11.18 8.08
CA GLY A 151 -35.84 9.88 7.39
C GLY A 151 -34.98 8.87 8.13
N ASP A 152 -34.92 7.67 7.58
CA ASP A 152 -34.09 6.57 8.07
C ASP A 152 -33.07 6.12 7.02
N LYS A 153 -32.13 5.28 7.43
CA LYS A 153 -31.06 4.76 6.57
C LYS A 153 -31.57 4.12 5.28
N MET A 154 -32.70 3.43 5.33
CA MET A 154 -33.28 2.74 4.19
C MET A 154 -34.05 3.70 3.28
N SER A 155 -34.81 4.64 3.84
CA SER A 155 -35.53 5.64 3.06
C SER A 155 -34.59 6.63 2.35
N LEU A 156 -33.43 6.92 2.95
CA LEU A 156 -32.41 7.83 2.41
C LEU A 156 -31.28 7.13 1.65
N LEU A 157 -31.38 5.82 1.41
CA LEU A 157 -30.28 4.96 0.92
C LEU A 157 -29.58 5.51 -0.32
N LYS A 158 -30.34 5.97 -1.33
CA LYS A 158 -29.79 6.53 -2.57
C LYS A 158 -29.00 7.82 -2.32
N GLN A 159 -29.53 8.72 -1.49
CA GLN A 159 -28.84 9.97 -1.13
C GLN A 159 -27.58 9.68 -0.30
N LEU A 160 -27.67 8.78 0.68
CA LEU A 160 -26.53 8.36 1.50
C LEU A 160 -25.42 7.76 0.64
N SER A 161 -25.76 6.87 -0.30
CA SER A 161 -24.79 6.27 -1.22
C SER A 161 -24.08 7.33 -2.07
N THR A 162 -24.82 8.30 -2.61
CA THR A 162 -24.25 9.42 -3.39
C THR A 162 -23.33 10.32 -2.56
N VAL A 163 -23.75 10.70 -1.34
CA VAL A 163 -22.97 11.62 -0.48
C VAL A 163 -21.69 10.96 0.03
N THR A 164 -21.74 9.66 0.34
CA THR A 164 -20.63 8.94 0.98
C THR A 164 -19.76 8.13 0.04
N ASN A 165 -20.22 7.87 -1.19
CA ASN A 165 -19.64 6.90 -2.13
C ASN A 165 -19.55 5.47 -1.56
N ILE A 166 -20.43 5.13 -0.60
CA ILE A 166 -20.58 3.77 -0.09
C ILE A 166 -21.66 3.07 -0.90
N ASP A 167 -21.37 1.85 -1.35
CA ASP A 167 -22.32 1.03 -2.09
C ASP A 167 -23.62 0.81 -1.29
N ALA A 168 -24.78 1.00 -1.93
CA ALA A 168 -26.09 0.84 -1.28
C ALA A 168 -26.29 -0.55 -0.64
N GLY A 169 -25.67 -1.60 -1.20
CA GLY A 169 -25.69 -2.94 -0.63
C GLY A 169 -24.99 -3.03 0.74
N ILE A 170 -23.89 -2.28 0.93
CA ILE A 170 -23.15 -2.21 2.20
C ILE A 170 -23.99 -1.42 3.22
N LEU A 171 -24.51 -0.25 2.83
CA LEU A 171 -25.35 0.57 3.71
C LEU A 171 -26.61 -0.16 4.17
N SER A 172 -27.25 -0.93 3.28
CA SER A 172 -28.44 -1.73 3.60
C SER A 172 -28.15 -3.07 4.26
N HIS A 173 -26.88 -3.40 4.52
CA HIS A 173 -26.44 -4.71 5.06
C HIS A 173 -26.86 -5.92 4.20
N LYS A 174 -27.17 -5.71 2.92
CA LYS A 174 -27.46 -6.80 1.95
C LYS A 174 -26.22 -7.55 1.51
N VAL A 175 -25.05 -6.88 1.55
CA VAL A 175 -23.75 -7.49 1.33
C VAL A 175 -22.83 -7.19 2.52
N PRO A 176 -21.92 -8.11 2.88
CA PRO A 176 -21.03 -7.91 4.01
C PRO A 176 -19.98 -6.84 3.73
N LEU A 177 -19.52 -6.18 4.79
CA LEU A 177 -18.46 -5.17 4.73
C LEU A 177 -17.17 -5.70 4.09
N SER A 178 -16.86 -6.98 4.31
CA SER A 178 -15.68 -7.68 3.77
C SER A 178 -15.70 -7.83 2.24
N SER A 179 -16.84 -7.64 1.58
CA SER A 179 -16.91 -7.63 0.10
C SER A 179 -16.24 -6.40 -0.53
N ALA A 180 -16.00 -5.35 0.25
CA ALA A 180 -15.27 -4.17 -0.19
C ALA A 180 -13.76 -4.33 0.06
N CYS A 181 -12.96 -4.12 -0.99
CA CYS A 181 -11.50 -4.14 -0.87
C CYS A 181 -10.99 -3.04 0.09
N VAL A 182 -9.77 -3.20 0.58
CA VAL A 182 -9.12 -2.27 1.51
C VAL A 182 -9.10 -0.84 0.96
N ALA A 183 -8.73 -0.65 -0.31
CA ALA A 183 -8.69 0.66 -0.94
C ALA A 183 -10.06 1.35 -0.96
N LYS A 184 -11.12 0.60 -1.29
CA LYS A 184 -12.49 1.10 -1.32
C LYS A 184 -12.93 1.53 0.07
N ARG A 185 -12.61 0.75 1.11
CA ARG A 185 -12.90 1.10 2.51
C ARG A 185 -12.20 2.39 2.94
N PHE A 186 -10.91 2.57 2.61
CA PHE A 186 -10.21 3.84 2.87
C PHE A 186 -10.83 5.02 2.11
N SER A 187 -11.33 4.81 0.89
CA SER A 187 -11.94 5.87 0.09
C SER A 187 -13.17 6.52 0.77
N TRP A 188 -13.89 5.78 1.60
CA TRP A 188 -15.05 6.29 2.35
C TRP A 188 -14.68 7.31 3.43
N ALA A 189 -13.40 7.30 3.84
CA ALA A 189 -12.82 8.25 4.78
C ALA A 189 -12.07 9.39 4.11
N ALA A 190 -11.85 9.34 2.79
CA ALA A 190 -10.95 10.23 2.08
C ALA A 190 -11.31 11.73 2.14
N LYS A 191 -12.61 12.05 2.34
CA LYS A 191 -13.11 13.42 2.49
C LYS A 191 -13.43 13.79 3.94
N ARG A 192 -13.21 12.88 4.88
CA ARG A 192 -13.55 13.07 6.29
C ARG A 192 -12.38 13.72 7.05
N LYS A 193 -12.72 14.41 8.14
CA LYS A 193 -11.80 15.17 8.98
C LYS A 193 -12.00 14.79 10.44
N THR A 194 -10.91 14.79 11.19
CA THR A 194 -10.87 14.58 12.64
C THR A 194 -10.20 15.76 13.32
N THR A 195 -10.41 15.88 14.63
CA THR A 195 -9.79 16.95 15.42
C THR A 195 -8.35 16.60 15.78
N ARG A 196 -8.11 15.34 16.17
CA ARG A 196 -6.76 14.79 16.38
C ARG A 196 -6.32 14.03 15.13
N ASP A 197 -5.04 14.11 14.80
CA ASP A 197 -4.48 13.41 13.63
C ASP A 197 -4.62 11.89 13.76
N GLU A 198 -4.43 11.34 14.96
CA GLU A 198 -4.49 9.90 15.20
C GLU A 198 -5.90 9.33 14.99
N ASP A 199 -6.93 10.14 15.24
CA ASP A 199 -8.32 9.73 15.07
C ASP A 199 -8.65 9.41 13.60
N LEU A 200 -7.88 9.90 12.61
CA LEU A 200 -8.01 9.47 11.21
C LEU A 200 -7.81 7.96 11.07
N ALA A 201 -6.94 7.37 11.89
CA ALA A 201 -6.75 5.93 11.95
C ALA A 201 -7.77 5.27 12.88
N TYR A 202 -7.94 5.81 14.10
CA TYR A 202 -8.76 5.16 15.13
C TYR A 202 -10.24 5.07 14.75
N CYS A 203 -10.77 6.03 14.01
CA CYS A 203 -12.15 5.96 13.52
C CYS A 203 -12.42 4.85 12.50
N LEU A 204 -11.37 4.19 11.98
CA LEU A 204 -11.46 3.16 10.95
C LEU A 204 -11.26 1.74 11.50
N LEU A 205 -10.88 1.58 12.77
CA LEU A 205 -10.54 0.28 13.35
C LEU A 205 -11.63 -0.78 13.14
N GLY A 206 -12.87 -0.43 13.45
CA GLY A 206 -14.00 -1.35 13.23
C GLY A 206 -14.37 -1.59 11.76
N ILE A 207 -14.05 -0.65 10.87
CA ILE A 207 -14.25 -0.83 9.41
C ILE A 207 -13.29 -1.89 8.85
N PHE A 208 -12.10 -1.98 9.45
CA PHE A 208 -11.07 -2.95 9.08
C PHE A 208 -11.02 -4.16 10.00
N ASN A 209 -11.83 -4.19 11.07
CA ASN A 209 -11.80 -5.21 12.12
C ASN A 209 -10.40 -5.37 12.74
N ILE A 210 -9.77 -4.25 13.08
CA ILE A 210 -8.44 -4.17 13.69
C ILE A 210 -8.56 -3.73 15.14
N ASN A 211 -7.71 -4.30 16.01
CA ASN A 211 -7.48 -3.79 17.35
C ASN A 211 -6.03 -3.35 17.49
N MET A 212 -5.82 -2.14 18.03
CA MET A 212 -4.48 -1.61 18.28
C MET A 212 -4.48 -0.62 19.45
N PRO A 213 -3.33 -0.36 20.10
CA PRO A 213 -3.24 0.61 21.20
C PRO A 213 -3.49 2.07 20.75
N MET A 214 -4.10 2.87 21.62
CA MET A 214 -4.33 4.31 21.41
C MET A 214 -3.14 5.12 21.93
N LEU A 215 -2.26 5.56 21.03
CA LEU A 215 -1.07 6.34 21.35
C LEU A 215 -1.25 7.81 20.92
N TYR A 216 -2.07 8.57 21.64
CA TYR A 216 -2.23 10.00 21.36
C TYR A 216 -0.91 10.76 21.56
N GLY A 217 -0.52 11.57 20.57
CA GLY A 217 0.78 12.23 20.47
C GLY A 217 1.68 11.65 19.36
N GLU A 218 1.30 10.53 18.74
CA GLU A 218 2.06 9.94 17.62
C GLU A 218 1.76 10.57 16.26
N GLY A 219 0.70 11.38 16.15
CA GLY A 219 0.27 12.05 14.93
C GLY A 219 -0.08 11.06 13.82
N ARG A 220 0.35 11.36 12.59
CA ARG A 220 0.05 10.54 11.40
C ARG A 220 0.65 9.12 11.43
N LYS A 221 1.56 8.82 12.36
CA LYS A 221 2.09 7.45 12.55
C LYS A 221 1.00 6.45 12.92
N ALA A 222 -0.10 6.90 13.54
CA ALA A 222 -1.26 6.05 13.81
C ALA A 222 -1.84 5.44 12.53
N PHE A 223 -1.87 6.20 11.43
CA PHE A 223 -2.36 5.70 10.13
C PHE A 223 -1.39 4.73 9.46
N THR A 224 -0.08 4.92 9.65
CA THR A 224 0.94 3.93 9.25
C THR A 224 0.75 2.62 9.99
N ARG A 225 0.59 2.66 11.33
CA ARG A 225 0.30 1.47 12.16
C ARG A 225 -0.98 0.76 11.73
N LEU A 226 -2.05 1.50 11.43
CA LEU A 226 -3.28 0.91 10.91
C LEU A 226 -3.04 0.12 9.61
N GLN A 227 -2.30 0.70 8.66
CA GLN A 227 -1.95 -0.01 7.41
C GLN A 227 -1.12 -1.26 7.69
N GLU A 228 -0.16 -1.20 8.63
CA GLU A 228 0.64 -2.36 9.04
C GLU A 228 -0.23 -3.48 9.65
N GLU A 229 -1.18 -3.15 10.52
CA GLU A 229 -2.12 -4.12 11.10
C GLU A 229 -3.08 -4.72 10.05
N ILE A 230 -3.52 -3.93 9.06
CA ILE A 230 -4.29 -4.45 7.93
C ILE A 230 -3.46 -5.44 7.12
N ILE A 231 -2.20 -5.12 6.81
CA ILE A 231 -1.31 -6.02 6.05
C ILE A 231 -1.07 -7.34 6.79
N ARG A 232 -1.03 -7.32 8.13
CA ARG A 232 -0.89 -8.54 8.95
C ARG A 232 -2.10 -9.47 8.89
N THR A 233 -3.28 -8.97 8.50
CA THR A 233 -4.55 -9.70 8.59
C THR A 233 -5.17 -10.05 7.25
N THR A 234 -4.73 -9.43 6.15
CA THR A 234 -5.26 -9.69 4.80
C THR A 234 -4.20 -9.55 3.72
N ASN A 235 -4.29 -10.38 2.69
CA ASN A 235 -3.46 -10.25 1.49
C ASN A 235 -4.14 -9.42 0.36
N ASP A 236 -4.81 -8.34 0.77
CA ASP A 236 -5.50 -7.46 -0.18
C ASP A 236 -4.54 -6.38 -0.68
N LEU A 237 -3.96 -6.61 -1.87
CA LEU A 237 -2.99 -5.71 -2.50
C LEU A 237 -3.58 -4.34 -2.86
N SER A 238 -4.90 -4.15 -2.82
CA SER A 238 -5.50 -2.84 -3.08
C SER A 238 -5.05 -1.78 -2.07
N ILE A 239 -4.51 -2.16 -0.90
CA ILE A 239 -3.90 -1.21 0.04
C ILE A 239 -2.83 -0.29 -0.60
N PHE A 240 -2.19 -0.73 -1.69
CA PHE A 240 -1.20 0.06 -2.44
C PHE A 240 -1.77 0.95 -3.56
N ALA A 241 -3.11 0.99 -3.73
CA ALA A 241 -3.80 1.68 -4.83
C ALA A 241 -3.88 3.21 -4.69
N TRP A 242 -3.32 3.78 -3.63
CA TRP A 242 -3.41 5.20 -3.32
C TRP A 242 -2.62 6.08 -4.29
N THR A 243 -2.97 7.36 -4.42
CA THR A 243 -2.25 8.31 -5.30
C THR A 243 -1.85 9.56 -4.52
N TRP A 244 -0.62 10.03 -4.71
CA TRP A 244 -0.16 11.29 -4.10
C TRP A 244 -1.01 12.47 -4.57
N ARG A 245 -1.47 13.30 -3.62
CA ARG A 245 -2.32 14.46 -3.92
C ARG A 245 -1.66 15.81 -3.67
N GLY A 246 -0.48 15.83 -3.04
CA GLY A 246 0.26 17.07 -2.82
C GLY A 246 0.76 17.69 -4.12
N SER A 247 1.10 18.99 -4.08
CA SER A 247 1.90 19.60 -5.14
C SER A 247 3.17 18.77 -5.31
N TRP A 248 3.45 18.38 -6.55
CA TRP A 248 4.63 17.60 -6.85
C TRP A 248 5.88 18.40 -6.47
N ASP A 249 6.61 17.94 -5.45
CA ASP A 249 7.82 18.59 -4.95
C ASP A 249 9.10 18.14 -5.68
N GLY A 250 8.94 17.34 -6.74
CA GLY A 250 10.04 16.83 -7.55
C GLY A 250 10.65 15.51 -7.07
N ARG A 251 10.24 14.96 -5.93
CA ARG A 251 10.84 13.73 -5.37
C ARG A 251 10.59 12.52 -6.27
N PRO A 252 11.58 11.86 -6.89
CA PRO A 252 11.31 10.80 -7.86
C PRO A 252 10.61 9.54 -7.29
N TYR A 253 10.62 9.35 -5.97
CA TYR A 253 10.16 8.13 -5.30
C TYR A 253 9.34 8.43 -4.03
N LEU A 254 8.43 7.52 -3.69
CA LEU A 254 7.58 7.56 -2.50
C LEU A 254 7.74 6.26 -1.68
N SER A 255 7.26 6.28 -0.44
CA SER A 255 7.01 5.04 0.32
C SER A 255 5.86 4.25 -0.30
N PHE A 256 5.72 2.97 0.07
CA PHE A 256 4.56 2.17 -0.35
C PHE A 256 3.30 2.35 0.50
N LEU A 257 3.45 2.82 1.74
CA LEU A 257 2.31 3.17 2.60
C LEU A 257 1.86 4.60 2.33
N ALA A 258 0.55 4.81 2.36
CA ALA A 258 -0.10 6.12 2.19
C ALA A 258 0.06 6.99 3.45
N GLU A 259 -0.07 8.31 3.28
CA GLU A 259 -0.02 9.26 4.40
C GLU A 259 -1.38 9.45 5.09
N GLY A 260 -2.47 9.20 4.36
CA GLY A 260 -3.82 9.29 4.89
C GLY A 260 -4.88 8.68 3.97
N PRO A 261 -6.13 8.57 4.45
CA PRO A 261 -7.24 8.08 3.63
C PRO A 261 -7.53 8.98 2.41
N GLU A 262 -7.16 10.27 2.46
CA GLU A 262 -7.31 11.24 1.36
C GLU A 262 -6.66 10.75 0.05
N ASP A 263 -5.59 9.97 0.13
CA ASP A 263 -4.86 9.42 -1.02
C ASP A 263 -5.67 8.33 -1.77
N PHE A 264 -6.74 7.82 -1.17
CA PHE A 264 -7.62 6.77 -1.74
C PHE A 264 -8.90 7.32 -2.39
N THR A 265 -9.01 8.64 -2.61
CA THR A 265 -10.25 9.27 -3.10
C THR A 265 -10.85 8.64 -4.37
N TRP A 266 -10.01 8.08 -5.25
CA TRP A 266 -10.44 7.47 -6.52
C TRP A 266 -10.82 5.99 -6.39
N CYS A 267 -10.66 5.39 -5.21
CA CYS A 267 -10.76 3.95 -5.01
C CYS A 267 -12.20 3.47 -4.75
N SER A 268 -13.20 4.37 -4.76
CA SER A 268 -14.60 4.04 -4.44
C SER A 268 -15.24 3.06 -5.41
N ASN A 269 -14.70 2.87 -6.62
CA ASN A 269 -15.21 1.94 -7.62
C ASN A 269 -14.34 0.68 -7.78
N LEU A 270 -13.32 0.50 -6.94
CA LEU A 270 -12.43 -0.66 -7.05
C LEU A 270 -13.14 -1.95 -6.59
N THR A 271 -12.81 -3.03 -7.28
CA THR A 271 -13.26 -4.40 -7.00
C THR A 271 -12.08 -5.36 -7.09
N LEU A 272 -12.08 -6.41 -6.27
CA LEU A 272 -11.06 -7.46 -6.33
C LEU A 272 -11.32 -8.37 -7.53
N ARG A 273 -10.26 -8.82 -8.18
CA ARG A 273 -10.34 -9.82 -9.26
C ARG A 273 -10.31 -11.25 -8.72
N THR A 274 -9.70 -11.43 -7.55
CA THR A 274 -9.53 -12.72 -6.87
C THR A 274 -9.69 -12.51 -5.37
N ASP A 275 -10.22 -13.52 -4.69
CA ASP A 275 -10.27 -13.52 -3.22
C ASP A 275 -8.84 -13.50 -2.63
N PRO A 276 -8.53 -12.63 -1.66
CA PRO A 276 -7.22 -12.57 -1.01
C PRO A 276 -6.76 -13.89 -0.38
N LEU A 277 -7.68 -14.77 0.02
CA LEU A 277 -7.37 -16.08 0.61
C LEU A 277 -7.04 -17.16 -0.42
N VAL A 278 -7.41 -16.94 -1.69
CA VAL A 278 -7.22 -17.93 -2.77
C VAL A 278 -5.93 -17.67 -3.56
N ASN A 279 -5.39 -16.47 -3.49
CA ASN A 279 -4.14 -16.17 -4.18
C ASN A 279 -2.94 -16.86 -3.48
N GLU A 280 -1.89 -17.18 -4.24
CA GLU A 280 -0.68 -17.85 -3.72
C GLU A 280 0.31 -16.90 -3.01
N TYR A 281 -0.09 -15.64 -2.81
CA TYR A 281 0.81 -14.58 -2.38
C TYR A 281 0.74 -14.39 -0.86
N GLU A 282 1.84 -13.94 -0.27
CA GLU A 282 1.92 -13.63 1.15
C GLU A 282 2.63 -12.29 1.36
N MET A 283 2.28 -11.58 2.43
CA MET A 283 2.91 -10.33 2.85
C MET A 283 3.29 -10.39 4.33
N ALA A 284 4.45 -9.82 4.66
CA ALA A 284 4.94 -9.71 6.02
C ALA A 284 5.59 -8.35 6.25
N ILE A 285 5.30 -7.73 7.40
CA ILE A 285 5.97 -6.51 7.84
C ILE A 285 7.35 -6.87 8.43
N THR A 286 8.39 -6.24 7.92
CA THR A 286 9.78 -6.37 8.38
C THR A 286 10.35 -5.02 8.80
N ASN A 287 11.53 -5.02 9.42
CA ASN A 287 12.24 -3.79 9.77
C ASN A 287 12.69 -2.95 8.55
N LYS A 288 12.71 -3.53 7.34
CA LYS A 288 13.02 -2.82 6.09
C LYS A 288 11.78 -2.27 5.38
N GLY A 289 10.62 -2.91 5.57
CA GLY A 289 9.40 -2.64 4.83
C GLY A 289 8.54 -3.88 4.69
N ILE A 290 7.74 -3.97 3.64
CA ILE A 290 6.84 -5.10 3.40
C ILE A 290 7.56 -6.13 2.54
N HIS A 291 7.89 -7.28 3.12
CA HIS A 291 8.36 -8.43 2.37
C HIS A 291 7.17 -9.17 1.81
N MET A 292 7.17 -9.48 0.52
CA MET A 292 6.02 -10.14 -0.09
C MET A 292 6.38 -11.03 -1.27
N GLN A 293 5.48 -11.96 -1.54
CA GLN A 293 5.36 -12.60 -2.84
C GLN A 293 4.25 -11.92 -3.63
N GLY A 294 4.45 -11.65 -4.92
CA GLY A 294 3.43 -10.92 -5.66
C GLY A 294 3.64 -10.83 -7.17
N PRO A 295 2.57 -10.48 -7.91
CA PRO A 295 2.58 -10.41 -9.36
C PRO A 295 3.20 -9.07 -9.79
N HIS A 296 4.50 -9.08 -10.03
CA HIS A 296 5.24 -7.92 -10.50
C HIS A 296 5.86 -8.17 -11.86
N TRP A 297 5.94 -7.09 -12.63
CA TRP A 297 6.18 -7.11 -14.06
C TRP A 297 7.25 -6.09 -14.42
N VAL A 298 7.95 -6.35 -15.52
CA VAL A 298 8.68 -5.32 -16.27
C VAL A 298 7.88 -5.02 -17.52
N SER A 299 7.74 -3.75 -17.86
CA SER A 299 7.00 -3.34 -19.05
C SER A 299 7.72 -2.23 -19.79
N GLU A 300 7.69 -2.31 -21.10
CA GLU A 300 8.07 -1.22 -22.01
C GLU A 300 6.84 -0.41 -22.37
N TYR A 301 7.03 0.90 -22.49
CA TYR A 301 5.98 1.86 -22.79
C TYR A 301 6.20 2.52 -24.14
N LYS A 302 5.16 3.16 -24.70
CA LYS A 302 5.21 3.88 -25.98
C LYS A 302 6.26 4.99 -26.03
N ASP A 303 6.66 5.53 -24.88
CA ASP A 303 7.75 6.51 -24.74
C ASP A 303 9.15 5.87 -24.77
N GLY A 304 9.23 4.54 -24.95
CA GLY A 304 10.47 3.75 -24.87
C GLY A 304 10.95 3.51 -23.45
N ALA A 305 10.25 3.99 -22.43
CA ALA A 305 10.64 3.77 -21.05
C ALA A 305 10.35 2.33 -20.62
N ILE A 306 11.26 1.76 -19.85
CA ILE A 306 11.06 0.48 -19.16
C ILE A 306 10.78 0.78 -17.69
N ARG A 307 9.74 0.15 -17.12
CA ARG A 307 9.39 0.33 -15.71
C ARG A 307 8.98 -0.98 -15.05
N TYR A 308 9.41 -1.17 -13.80
CA TYR A 308 8.85 -2.18 -12.91
C TYR A 308 7.44 -1.78 -12.47
N SER A 309 6.55 -2.76 -12.29
CA SER A 309 5.21 -2.52 -11.74
C SER A 309 4.68 -3.68 -10.90
N LEU A 310 3.85 -3.37 -9.91
CA LEU A 310 3.11 -4.33 -9.09
C LEU A 310 1.65 -4.37 -9.52
N SER A 311 1.14 -5.54 -9.88
CA SER A 311 -0.30 -5.74 -10.12
C SER A 311 -1.03 -5.92 -8.80
N LEU A 312 -2.06 -5.11 -8.55
CA LEU A 312 -2.81 -5.15 -7.28
C LEU A 312 -3.97 -6.16 -7.27
N GLN A 313 -4.12 -6.95 -8.34
CA GLN A 313 -5.23 -7.92 -8.49
C GLN A 313 -6.62 -7.31 -8.20
N CYS A 314 -6.76 -6.01 -8.46
CA CYS A 314 -8.00 -5.26 -8.37
C CYS A 314 -8.18 -4.44 -9.64
N THR A 315 -9.42 -4.05 -9.93
CA THR A 315 -9.80 -3.33 -11.14
C THR A 315 -10.90 -2.32 -10.85
N ASN A 316 -11.04 -1.33 -11.71
CA ASN A 316 -12.18 -0.45 -11.69
C ASN A 316 -13.41 -1.22 -12.17
N LYS A 317 -14.56 -1.05 -11.50
CA LYS A 317 -15.82 -1.70 -11.86
C LYS A 317 -16.21 -1.46 -13.33
N ASP A 318 -15.83 -0.31 -13.87
CA ASP A 318 -16.11 0.10 -15.26
C ASP A 318 -15.10 -0.50 -16.28
N GLU A 319 -13.96 -1.04 -15.83
CA GLU A 319 -12.85 -1.49 -16.68
C GLU A 319 -12.30 -2.86 -16.24
N GLN A 320 -13.19 -3.83 -16.03
CA GLN A 320 -12.90 -5.10 -15.34
C GLN A 320 -11.76 -5.96 -15.91
N HIS A 321 -11.37 -5.71 -17.17
CA HIS A 321 -10.33 -6.48 -17.86
C HIS A 321 -8.91 -6.05 -17.49
N ARG A 322 -8.71 -4.91 -16.83
CA ARG A 322 -7.37 -4.36 -16.56
C ARG A 322 -7.08 -4.28 -15.07
N PRO A 323 -6.02 -4.97 -14.57
CA PRO A 323 -5.60 -4.79 -13.20
C PRO A 323 -4.96 -3.42 -13.00
N ILE A 324 -5.10 -2.86 -11.79
CA ILE A 324 -4.35 -1.67 -11.38
C ILE A 324 -2.87 -2.05 -11.21
N LEU A 325 -2.00 -1.28 -11.86
CA LEU A 325 -0.54 -1.46 -11.82
C LEU A 325 0.11 -0.29 -11.07
N ILE A 326 0.92 -0.58 -10.05
CA ILE A 326 1.66 0.42 -9.28
C ILE A 326 3.10 0.49 -9.79
N PRO A 327 3.59 1.67 -10.21
CA PRO A 327 4.96 1.82 -10.68
C PRO A 327 5.94 1.63 -9.53
N MET A 328 7.02 0.90 -9.82
CA MET A 328 8.09 0.62 -8.86
C MET A 328 9.44 1.04 -9.45
N ARG A 329 10.40 1.29 -8.57
CA ARG A 329 11.81 1.46 -8.93
C ARG A 329 12.65 0.43 -8.18
N LYS A 330 13.46 -0.35 -8.90
CA LYS A 330 14.39 -1.30 -8.28
C LYS A 330 15.56 -0.54 -7.67
N ALA A 331 15.70 -0.58 -6.36
CA ALA A 331 16.76 0.10 -5.63
C ALA A 331 17.93 -0.84 -5.38
N GLY A 332 17.64 -2.00 -4.79
CA GLY A 332 18.62 -3.00 -4.35
C GLY A 332 18.21 -4.43 -4.73
N PRO A 333 18.91 -5.46 -4.21
CA PRO A 333 18.62 -6.85 -4.54
C PRO A 333 17.22 -7.24 -4.03
N ASN A 334 16.27 -7.43 -4.96
CA ASN A 334 14.85 -7.64 -4.68
C ASN A 334 14.23 -6.57 -3.75
N ILE A 335 14.70 -5.32 -3.82
CA ILE A 335 14.16 -4.19 -3.04
C ILE A 335 13.60 -3.13 -3.98
N PHE A 336 12.39 -2.69 -3.72
CA PHE A 336 11.67 -1.72 -4.53
C PHE A 336 11.20 -0.51 -3.72
N MET A 337 11.31 0.67 -4.34
CA MET A 337 10.65 1.90 -3.93
C MET A 337 9.43 2.15 -4.82
N ARG A 338 8.46 2.93 -4.34
CA ARG A 338 7.33 3.34 -5.17
C ARG A 338 7.81 4.43 -6.11
N ALA A 339 7.72 4.20 -7.42
CA ALA A 339 8.04 5.24 -8.39
C ALA A 339 6.93 6.28 -8.38
N ALA A 340 7.32 7.55 -8.34
CA ALA A 340 6.34 8.61 -8.26
C ALA A 340 5.95 9.10 -9.66
N LYS A 341 4.68 9.47 -9.83
CA LYS A 341 4.14 9.99 -11.07
C LYS A 341 3.15 11.10 -10.74
N SER A 342 3.17 12.18 -11.52
CA SER A 342 2.13 13.19 -11.47
C SER A 342 0.83 12.65 -12.09
N GLY A 343 -0.29 12.78 -11.40
CA GLY A 343 -1.62 12.40 -11.90
C GLY A 343 -2.02 10.93 -11.65
N ARG A 344 -3.10 10.49 -12.32
CA ARG A 344 -3.69 9.15 -12.12
C ARG A 344 -2.68 8.03 -12.48
N MET A 345 -2.54 7.06 -11.58
CA MET A 345 -1.71 5.85 -11.75
C MET A 345 -2.35 4.79 -12.66
N ASP A 346 -3.07 5.18 -13.73
CA ASP A 346 -3.45 4.17 -14.73
C ASP A 346 -2.28 3.97 -15.71
N LEU A 347 -1.44 3.01 -15.39
CA LEU A 347 -0.32 2.57 -16.22
C LEU A 347 -0.71 1.51 -17.24
N SER A 348 -1.96 1.06 -17.28
CA SER A 348 -2.39 0.13 -18.32
C SER A 348 -2.33 0.76 -19.72
N LEU A 349 -2.42 2.10 -19.77
CA LEU A 349 -2.32 2.87 -21.00
C LEU A 349 -0.87 3.07 -21.41
N GLY A 350 -0.52 2.56 -22.58
CA GLY A 350 0.77 2.80 -23.23
C GLY A 350 1.81 1.71 -23.05
N ILE A 351 1.48 0.57 -22.42
CA ILE A 351 2.34 -0.62 -22.44
C ILE A 351 2.40 -1.18 -23.87
N THR A 352 3.60 -1.40 -24.39
CA THR A 352 3.85 -2.03 -25.69
C THR A 352 4.17 -3.52 -25.53
N SER A 353 4.93 -3.86 -24.49
CA SER A 353 5.33 -5.23 -24.18
C SER A 353 5.55 -5.38 -22.67
N SER A 354 5.34 -6.59 -22.14
CA SER A 354 5.53 -6.88 -20.72
C SER A 354 5.86 -8.35 -20.47
N TYR A 355 6.58 -8.63 -19.38
CA TYR A 355 6.80 -9.99 -18.90
C TYR A 355 6.82 -10.05 -17.37
N PRO A 356 6.40 -11.18 -16.78
CA PRO A 356 6.40 -11.36 -15.33
C PRO A 356 7.82 -11.66 -14.83
N ILE A 357 8.16 -11.16 -13.64
CA ILE A 357 9.46 -11.42 -13.02
C ILE A 357 9.44 -12.79 -12.34
N LYS A 358 10.51 -13.58 -12.55
CA LYS A 358 10.61 -14.96 -12.03
C LYS A 358 10.80 -15.02 -10.52
N SER A 359 11.62 -14.13 -9.96
CA SER A 359 11.79 -14.04 -8.50
C SER A 359 10.45 -13.78 -7.85
N LYS A 360 9.89 -14.74 -7.10
CA LYS A 360 8.57 -14.53 -6.49
C LYS A 360 8.59 -13.57 -5.31
N SER A 361 9.72 -13.45 -4.60
CA SER A 361 9.82 -12.68 -3.36
C SER A 361 10.64 -11.39 -3.50
N PHE A 362 10.14 -10.30 -2.91
CA PHE A 362 10.77 -8.98 -2.90
C PHE A 362 10.29 -8.14 -1.71
N THR A 363 10.97 -7.02 -1.47
CA THR A 363 10.66 -6.10 -0.37
C THR A 363 10.29 -4.72 -0.90
N LEU A 364 9.13 -4.23 -0.47
CA LEU A 364 8.63 -2.87 -0.74
C LEU A 364 9.01 -1.95 0.42
N LEU A 365 9.73 -0.86 0.13
CA LEU A 365 10.15 0.08 1.17
C LEU A 365 8.98 0.92 1.68
N THR A 366 8.74 0.86 2.98
CA THR A 366 7.74 1.71 3.68
C THR A 366 8.34 3.00 4.21
N ARG A 367 9.68 3.11 4.20
CA ARG A 367 10.44 4.31 4.56
C ARG A 367 11.60 4.47 3.59
N LEU A 368 11.83 5.69 3.13
CA LEU A 368 12.96 6.01 2.27
C LEU A 368 14.19 6.38 3.11
N PRO A 369 15.41 6.04 2.66
CA PRO A 369 16.64 6.53 3.28
C PRO A 369 16.67 8.07 3.32
N ARG A 370 17.26 8.66 4.36
CA ARG A 370 17.38 10.12 4.48
C ARG A 370 18.30 10.67 3.37
N GLU A 371 17.83 11.69 2.65
CA GLU A 371 18.55 12.34 1.54
C GLU A 371 19.90 12.93 1.94
N GLN A 372 20.09 13.29 3.22
CA GLN A 372 21.32 13.85 3.79
C GLN A 372 22.56 12.93 3.68
N LEU A 373 22.41 11.71 3.15
CA LEU A 373 23.51 10.76 3.03
C LEU A 373 24.38 10.94 1.78
N THR A 374 24.00 11.63 0.68
CA THR A 374 24.90 11.76 -0.49
C THR A 374 24.58 12.91 -1.46
N SER A 375 25.55 13.22 -2.34
CA SER A 375 25.43 14.03 -3.57
C SER A 375 24.85 13.27 -4.78
N GLY A 376 24.25 12.07 -4.59
CA GLY A 376 23.77 11.16 -5.65
C GLY A 376 22.26 10.90 -5.61
N SER A 377 21.78 9.98 -6.46
CA SER A 377 20.36 9.57 -6.48
C SER A 377 20.03 8.62 -5.31
N LEU A 378 18.76 8.53 -4.87
CA LEU A 378 18.35 7.56 -3.83
C LEU A 378 18.66 6.10 -4.22
N VAL A 379 18.68 5.80 -5.52
CA VAL A 379 19.01 4.46 -6.02
C VAL A 379 20.49 4.14 -5.80
N SER A 380 21.39 5.13 -5.95
CA SER A 380 22.82 4.90 -5.82
C SER A 380 23.27 4.56 -4.39
N ILE A 381 22.45 4.88 -3.38
CA ILE A 381 22.66 4.46 -1.98
C ILE A 381 22.66 2.92 -1.86
N PHE A 382 21.86 2.24 -2.67
CA PHE A 382 21.75 0.78 -2.65
C PHE A 382 22.74 0.09 -3.60
N ARG A 383 23.57 0.88 -4.30
CA ARG A 383 24.45 0.41 -5.37
C ARG A 383 25.85 0.93 -5.11
N HIS A 384 26.66 0.13 -4.44
CA HIS A 384 28.06 0.45 -4.22
C HIS A 384 28.87 0.32 -5.51
N ILE A 385 28.65 -0.73 -6.30
CA ILE A 385 29.32 -0.95 -7.59
C ILE A 385 28.29 -1.28 -8.67
N ALA A 386 28.58 -0.86 -9.90
CA ALA A 386 27.75 -1.10 -11.06
C ALA A 386 28.55 -1.55 -12.29
N VAL A 387 27.97 -2.45 -13.08
CA VAL A 387 28.42 -2.84 -14.43
C VAL A 387 27.25 -2.64 -15.39
N ALA A 388 27.26 -1.52 -16.12
CA ALA A 388 26.26 -1.23 -17.14
C ALA A 388 26.62 -1.98 -18.43
N VAL A 389 25.64 -2.59 -19.07
CA VAL A 389 25.83 -3.27 -20.35
C VAL A 389 25.00 -2.59 -21.43
N GLU A 390 25.69 -2.06 -22.43
CA GLU A 390 25.10 -1.42 -23.60
C GLU A 390 25.13 -2.40 -24.77
N PHE A 391 23.96 -2.71 -25.32
CA PHE A 391 23.81 -3.53 -26.52
C PHE A 391 23.56 -2.66 -27.75
N PRO A 392 23.80 -3.19 -28.97
CA PRO A 392 23.39 -2.54 -30.21
C PRO A 392 21.90 -2.15 -30.21
N SER A 393 21.53 -1.07 -30.90
CA SER A 393 20.18 -0.49 -30.86
C SER A 393 19.08 -1.39 -31.42
N ASP A 394 19.44 -2.40 -32.21
CA ASP A 394 18.56 -3.44 -32.74
C ASP A 394 18.26 -4.55 -31.71
N VAL A 395 18.96 -4.58 -30.58
CA VAL A 395 18.67 -5.49 -29.46
C VAL A 395 17.64 -4.85 -28.52
N PRO A 396 16.42 -5.40 -28.39
CA PRO A 396 15.42 -4.86 -27.48
C PRO A 396 15.90 -4.94 -26.03
N ARG A 397 15.85 -3.81 -25.32
CA ARG A 397 16.28 -3.75 -23.90
C ARG A 397 15.46 -4.68 -23.00
N LEU A 398 14.14 -4.76 -23.21
CA LEU A 398 13.26 -5.68 -22.49
C LEU A 398 13.59 -7.16 -22.79
N GLY A 399 14.31 -7.40 -23.89
CA GLY A 399 14.85 -8.68 -24.29
C GLY A 399 16.11 -9.13 -23.55
N VAL A 400 16.74 -8.26 -22.76
CA VAL A 400 17.99 -8.58 -22.07
C VAL A 400 17.72 -9.16 -20.70
N HIS A 401 18.04 -10.44 -20.54
CA HIS A 401 17.90 -11.15 -19.27
C HIS A 401 19.26 -11.23 -18.56
N GLY A 402 19.38 -10.61 -17.39
CA GLY A 402 20.57 -10.69 -16.54
C GLY A 402 20.42 -11.66 -15.37
N ILE A 403 21.52 -12.36 -15.05
CA ILE A 403 21.64 -13.34 -13.97
C ILE A 403 22.88 -13.02 -13.12
N PRO A 404 22.81 -13.02 -11.78
CA PRO A 404 21.60 -13.27 -10.98
C PRO A 404 20.54 -12.16 -11.11
N GLN A 405 19.27 -12.51 -11.26
CA GLN A 405 18.18 -11.56 -11.53
C GLN A 405 18.04 -10.53 -10.40
N LYS A 406 18.28 -10.93 -9.15
CA LYS A 406 18.23 -10.01 -8.01
C LYS A 406 19.21 -8.84 -8.16
N HIS A 407 20.36 -9.04 -8.81
CA HIS A 407 21.39 -8.03 -9.04
C HIS A 407 21.29 -7.32 -10.39
N TRP A 408 20.39 -7.75 -11.27
CA TRP A 408 20.14 -7.12 -12.56
C TRP A 408 19.00 -6.09 -12.48
N ASP A 409 19.24 -4.86 -12.91
CA ASP A 409 18.20 -3.86 -13.14
C ASP A 409 18.06 -3.59 -14.65
N VAL A 410 16.88 -3.91 -15.19
CA VAL A 410 16.54 -3.77 -16.61
C VAL A 410 16.34 -2.30 -16.99
N GLU A 411 15.85 -1.46 -16.07
CA GLU A 411 15.58 -0.04 -16.35
C GLU A 411 16.86 0.76 -16.60
N ASP A 412 17.98 0.33 -16.04
CA ASP A 412 19.30 0.93 -16.24
C ASP A 412 20.25 0.03 -17.07
N SER A 413 19.82 -1.19 -17.42
CA SER A 413 20.64 -2.23 -18.05
C SER A 413 21.96 -2.48 -17.27
N VAL A 414 21.86 -2.69 -15.96
CA VAL A 414 23.02 -2.70 -15.05
C VAL A 414 23.00 -3.87 -14.08
N PHE A 415 24.15 -4.50 -13.89
CA PHE A 415 24.41 -5.32 -12.71
C PHE A 415 24.91 -4.45 -11.57
N PHE A 416 24.36 -4.62 -10.37
CA PHE A 416 24.77 -3.84 -9.20
C PHE A 416 24.96 -4.71 -7.95
N SER A 417 25.80 -4.24 -7.03
CA SER A 417 25.96 -4.84 -5.69
C SER A 417 25.83 -3.79 -4.59
N PRO A 418 25.16 -4.10 -3.46
CA PRO A 418 25.04 -3.18 -2.33
C PRO A 418 26.32 -3.08 -1.50
N ASP A 419 27.25 -4.03 -1.62
CA ASP A 419 28.46 -4.13 -0.80
C ASP A 419 29.75 -3.99 -1.62
N SER A 420 30.85 -3.86 -0.90
CA SER A 420 32.21 -3.86 -1.45
C SER A 420 32.79 -5.27 -1.55
N ALA A 421 31.96 -6.30 -1.74
CA ALA A 421 32.45 -7.68 -1.85
C ALA A 421 33.60 -7.77 -2.85
N VAL A 422 34.61 -8.57 -2.49
CA VAL A 422 35.87 -8.61 -3.23
C VAL A 422 35.66 -9.12 -4.65
N ARG A 423 34.71 -10.02 -4.90
CA ARG A 423 34.48 -10.62 -6.23
C ARG A 423 33.00 -10.81 -6.50
N ARG A 424 32.57 -10.50 -7.72
CA ARG A 424 31.18 -10.62 -8.20
C ARG A 424 31.17 -11.06 -9.65
N TRP A 425 30.01 -11.55 -10.09
CA TRP A 425 29.79 -11.97 -11.47
C TRP A 425 28.38 -11.61 -11.93
N GLY A 426 28.19 -11.60 -13.25
CA GLY A 426 26.89 -11.43 -13.87
C GLY A 426 26.91 -11.92 -15.32
N CYS A 427 25.81 -12.49 -15.77
CA CYS A 427 25.64 -12.98 -17.13
C CYS A 427 24.42 -12.32 -17.77
N VAL A 428 24.59 -11.67 -18.92
CA VAL A 428 23.47 -11.16 -19.72
C VAL A 428 23.26 -11.99 -20.98
N ARG A 429 21.99 -12.29 -21.26
CA ARG A 429 21.52 -12.95 -22.47
C ARG A 429 20.50 -12.07 -23.18
N PRO A 430 20.86 -11.44 -24.31
CA PRO A 430 19.93 -10.66 -25.12
C PRO A 430 19.03 -11.56 -25.98
N SER A 431 17.72 -11.29 -25.96
CA SER A 431 16.76 -11.88 -26.90
C SER A 431 17.01 -11.33 -28.30
N GLY A 432 17.11 -12.20 -29.30
CA GLY A 432 17.45 -11.81 -30.67
C GLY A 432 18.91 -11.98 -31.04
N MET A 433 19.78 -12.41 -30.10
CA MET A 433 21.08 -12.98 -30.47
C MET A 433 20.97 -14.51 -30.52
N SER A 434 21.66 -15.10 -31.48
CA SER A 434 21.84 -16.52 -31.84
C SER A 434 22.47 -17.41 -30.75
N GLY A 435 22.29 -17.07 -29.47
CA GLY A 435 22.85 -17.80 -28.34
C GLY A 435 24.01 -17.11 -27.62
N GLU A 436 24.42 -15.92 -28.05
CA GLU A 436 25.54 -15.20 -27.46
C GLU A 436 25.21 -14.67 -26.07
N MET A 437 26.13 -14.85 -25.14
CA MET A 437 25.99 -14.39 -23.76
C MET A 437 27.27 -13.72 -23.31
N LEU A 438 27.14 -12.63 -22.58
CA LEU A 438 28.27 -11.96 -21.97
C LEU A 438 28.30 -12.33 -20.50
N VAL A 439 29.38 -12.99 -20.07
CA VAL A 439 29.69 -13.26 -18.67
C VAL A 439 30.75 -12.27 -18.20
N CYS A 440 30.44 -11.55 -17.14
CA CYS A 440 31.28 -10.53 -16.53
C CYS A 440 31.68 -10.97 -15.13
N PHE A 441 32.92 -10.69 -14.77
CA PHE A 441 33.48 -10.79 -13.43
C PHE A 441 34.08 -9.45 -13.07
N TRP A 442 33.83 -8.97 -11.85
CA TRP A 442 34.45 -7.75 -11.35
C TRP A 442 34.84 -7.93 -9.91
N HIS A 443 36.02 -7.44 -9.57
CA HIS A 443 36.61 -7.71 -8.28
C HIS A 443 37.58 -6.63 -7.84
N LYS A 444 37.86 -6.57 -6.53
CA LYS A 444 38.76 -5.60 -5.92
C LYS A 444 40.09 -6.29 -5.58
N LEU A 445 41.14 -5.98 -6.33
CA LEU A 445 42.50 -6.47 -6.11
C LEU A 445 43.41 -5.28 -5.76
N ASN A 446 44.18 -5.38 -4.67
CA ASN A 446 45.12 -4.31 -4.25
C ASN A 446 44.50 -2.90 -4.17
N ASN A 447 43.25 -2.79 -3.69
CA ASN A 447 42.45 -1.56 -3.67
C ASN A 447 42.01 -0.98 -5.02
N GLU A 448 42.35 -1.63 -6.12
CA GLU A 448 41.84 -1.29 -7.44
C GLU A 448 40.73 -2.26 -7.87
N TRP A 449 39.78 -1.76 -8.65
CA TRP A 449 38.71 -2.60 -9.19
C TRP A 449 39.07 -3.03 -10.60
N GLU A 450 39.03 -4.34 -10.83
CA GLU A 450 39.30 -4.98 -12.10
C GLU A 450 38.02 -5.57 -12.70
N PHE A 451 37.98 -5.61 -14.03
CA PHE A 451 36.90 -6.21 -14.80
C PHE A 451 37.47 -7.25 -15.76
N GLN A 452 36.84 -8.43 -15.78
CA GLN A 452 37.11 -9.49 -16.73
C GLN A 452 35.80 -9.95 -17.37
N GLY A 453 35.71 -9.92 -18.69
CA GLY A 453 34.54 -10.40 -19.43
C GLY A 453 34.91 -11.54 -20.38
N THR A 454 33.94 -12.38 -20.69
CA THR A 454 34.01 -13.43 -21.71
C THR A 454 32.67 -13.49 -22.46
N ILE A 455 32.71 -13.61 -23.79
CA ILE A 455 31.52 -13.91 -24.58
C ILE A 455 31.46 -15.42 -24.83
N LEU A 456 30.31 -16.02 -24.56
CA LEU A 456 30.00 -17.42 -24.82
C LEU A 456 28.99 -17.52 -25.96
N ASN A 457 29.02 -18.62 -26.70
CA ASN A 457 28.01 -18.95 -27.70
C ASN A 457 27.26 -20.20 -27.24
N SER A 458 25.96 -20.09 -26.95
CA SER A 458 25.15 -21.22 -26.48
C SER A 458 24.99 -22.33 -27.52
N SER A 459 25.36 -22.09 -28.78
CA SER A 459 25.31 -23.11 -29.85
C SER A 459 26.55 -24.03 -29.87
N GLU A 460 27.56 -23.77 -29.03
CA GLU A 460 28.74 -24.63 -28.93
C GLU A 460 28.44 -25.92 -28.16
N GLU A 461 29.09 -27.02 -28.57
CA GLU A 461 28.90 -28.34 -27.96
C GLU A 461 29.26 -28.33 -26.47
N GLY A 462 28.39 -28.91 -25.62
CA GLY A 462 28.57 -28.94 -24.16
C GLY A 462 28.03 -27.71 -23.41
N MET A 463 27.51 -26.70 -24.13
CA MET A 463 26.95 -25.49 -23.50
C MET A 463 25.60 -25.74 -22.82
N ASP A 464 24.80 -26.71 -23.26
CA ASP A 464 23.49 -26.99 -22.66
C ASP A 464 23.57 -27.35 -21.17
N GLY A 465 24.55 -28.17 -20.79
CA GLY A 465 24.81 -28.51 -19.38
C GLY A 465 25.28 -27.30 -18.56
N LEU A 466 26.18 -26.49 -19.14
CA LEU A 466 26.63 -25.24 -18.52
C LEU A 466 25.47 -24.26 -18.32
N MET A 467 24.55 -24.19 -19.28
CA MET A 467 23.35 -23.36 -19.20
C MET A 467 22.44 -23.82 -18.06
N GLN A 468 22.23 -25.13 -17.90
CA GLN A 468 21.46 -25.65 -16.79
C GLN A 468 22.13 -25.30 -15.43
N ASP A 469 23.44 -25.51 -15.33
CA ASP A 469 24.21 -25.25 -14.11
C ASP A 469 24.23 -23.77 -13.71
N LEU A 470 24.48 -22.87 -14.66
CA LEU A 470 24.56 -21.43 -14.39
C LEU A 470 23.20 -20.77 -14.26
N PHE A 471 22.21 -21.14 -15.06
CA PHE A 471 20.97 -20.37 -15.14
C PHE A 471 19.92 -20.88 -14.15
N VAL A 472 19.93 -22.17 -13.82
CA VAL A 472 18.95 -22.74 -12.89
C VAL A 472 19.52 -22.75 -11.48
N PHE A 473 20.72 -23.31 -11.28
CA PHE A 473 21.28 -23.46 -9.94
C PHE A 473 21.92 -22.18 -9.42
N ALA A 474 22.70 -21.44 -10.23
CA ALA A 474 23.35 -20.23 -9.72
C ALA A 474 22.33 -19.11 -9.38
N GLU A 475 21.22 -19.01 -10.12
CA GLU A 475 20.12 -18.10 -9.80
C GLU A 475 19.43 -18.50 -8.48
N ALA A 476 19.17 -19.80 -8.28
CA ALA A 476 18.50 -20.29 -7.07
C ALA A 476 19.39 -20.23 -5.81
N LEU A 477 20.70 -20.46 -5.97
CA LEU A 477 21.64 -20.64 -4.87
C LEU A 477 22.56 -19.44 -4.64
N ASP A 478 22.44 -18.38 -5.45
CA ASP A 478 23.29 -17.18 -5.40
C ASP A 478 24.79 -17.51 -5.38
N TYR A 479 25.25 -18.27 -6.37
CA TYR A 479 26.61 -18.78 -6.35
C TYR A 479 27.66 -17.66 -6.23
N PRO A 480 28.67 -17.83 -5.36
CA PRO A 480 29.87 -17.01 -5.36
C PRO A 480 30.54 -17.02 -6.73
N ALA A 481 31.23 -15.94 -7.06
CA ALA A 481 31.91 -15.80 -8.36
C ALA A 481 32.94 -16.91 -8.61
N GLU A 482 33.61 -17.40 -7.57
CA GLU A 482 34.60 -18.48 -7.63
C GLU A 482 33.97 -19.80 -8.08
N VAL A 483 32.75 -20.09 -7.61
CA VAL A 483 32.00 -21.30 -7.99
C VAL A 483 31.63 -21.21 -9.47
N VAL A 484 31.14 -20.06 -9.91
CA VAL A 484 30.81 -19.81 -11.32
C VAL A 484 32.02 -19.95 -12.22
N GLU A 485 33.16 -19.39 -11.84
CA GLU A 485 34.40 -19.58 -12.59
C GLU A 485 34.84 -21.04 -12.63
N GLY A 486 34.72 -21.77 -11.52
CA GLY A 486 35.00 -23.21 -11.47
C GLY A 486 34.10 -24.01 -12.40
N VAL A 487 32.81 -23.68 -12.46
CA VAL A 487 31.83 -24.28 -13.38
C VAL A 487 32.22 -24.00 -14.84
N LEU A 488 32.54 -22.75 -15.17
CA LEU A 488 32.98 -22.36 -16.52
C LEU A 488 34.24 -23.11 -16.95
N ARG A 489 35.25 -23.17 -16.08
CA ARG A 489 36.52 -23.86 -16.35
C ARG A 489 36.33 -25.37 -16.55
N ARG A 490 35.45 -26.01 -15.77
CA ARG A 490 35.10 -27.44 -15.95
C ARG A 490 34.47 -27.74 -17.30
N HIS A 491 33.73 -26.79 -17.85
CA HIS A 491 33.15 -26.88 -19.20
C HIS A 491 34.08 -26.35 -20.31
N GLY A 492 35.38 -26.19 -20.02
CA GLY A 492 36.38 -25.81 -21.03
C GLY A 492 36.37 -24.33 -21.44
N VAL A 493 35.60 -23.48 -20.78
CA VAL A 493 35.51 -22.05 -21.11
C VAL A 493 36.82 -21.33 -20.79
N LYS A 494 37.38 -20.64 -21.79
CA LYS A 494 38.51 -19.72 -21.62
C LYS A 494 38.03 -18.33 -21.21
N LEU A 495 38.34 -17.92 -19.98
CA LEU A 495 38.02 -16.57 -19.48
C LEU A 495 38.88 -15.50 -20.18
N GLY A 496 38.29 -14.31 -20.41
CA GLY A 496 38.96 -13.19 -21.08
C GLY A 496 38.74 -13.14 -22.60
N GLN A 497 37.87 -13.98 -23.15
CA GLN A 497 37.53 -14.01 -24.57
C GLN A 497 36.68 -12.79 -24.94
N LYS A 498 37.32 -11.75 -25.51
CA LYS A 498 36.69 -10.46 -25.83
C LYS A 498 35.85 -10.45 -27.11
N SER A 499 35.96 -11.47 -27.96
CA SER A 499 35.20 -11.58 -29.20
C SER A 499 34.92 -13.02 -29.61
N ILE A 500 33.79 -13.24 -30.26
CA ILE A 500 33.39 -14.51 -30.88
C ILE A 500 32.86 -14.28 -32.30
N LEU A 501 32.82 -15.36 -33.08
CA LEU A 501 32.08 -15.42 -34.34
C LEU A 501 30.69 -15.96 -34.06
N ALA A 502 29.67 -15.34 -34.64
CA ALA A 502 28.29 -15.77 -34.48
C ALA A 502 27.48 -15.60 -35.76
N TRP A 503 26.30 -16.23 -35.80
CA TRP A 503 25.46 -16.33 -36.99
C TRP A 503 24.06 -15.83 -36.72
N HIS A 504 23.66 -14.72 -37.34
CA HIS A 504 22.34 -14.14 -37.12
C HIS A 504 21.62 -13.95 -38.46
N GLY A 505 20.41 -14.49 -38.60
CA GLY A 505 19.63 -14.38 -39.84
C GLY A 505 20.37 -14.90 -41.09
N GLY A 506 21.17 -15.95 -40.95
CA GLY A 506 21.97 -16.54 -42.03
C GLY A 506 23.23 -15.75 -42.41
N LYS A 507 23.54 -14.63 -41.74
CA LYS A 507 24.76 -13.85 -41.94
C LYS A 507 25.74 -14.06 -40.80
N LYS A 508 27.03 -14.02 -41.13
CA LYS A 508 28.11 -14.15 -40.15
C LYS A 508 28.46 -12.79 -39.57
N PHE A 509 28.68 -12.74 -38.25
CA PHE A 509 29.04 -11.54 -37.53
C PHE A 509 30.20 -11.81 -36.58
N ARG A 510 30.98 -10.77 -36.30
CA ARG A 510 31.90 -10.71 -35.16
C ARG A 510 31.24 -9.94 -34.03
N VAL A 511 31.02 -10.60 -32.91
CA VAL A 511 30.53 -9.98 -31.67
C VAL A 511 31.71 -9.74 -30.75
N TYR A 512 31.83 -8.54 -30.21
CA TYR A 512 32.90 -8.18 -29.25
C TYR A 512 32.39 -7.19 -28.20
N PHE A 513 33.15 -7.02 -27.12
CA PHE A 513 32.86 -5.99 -26.14
C PHE A 513 34.08 -5.11 -25.83
N GLN A 514 33.80 -3.88 -25.44
CA GLN A 514 34.76 -2.93 -24.90
C GLN A 514 34.32 -2.49 -23.51
N VAL A 515 35.28 -2.19 -22.64
CA VAL A 515 35.02 -1.81 -21.25
C VAL A 515 35.68 -0.48 -20.98
N GLU A 516 34.91 0.44 -20.43
CA GLU A 516 35.40 1.72 -19.94
C GLU A 516 34.97 1.95 -18.50
N ARG A 517 35.79 2.69 -17.75
CA ARG A 517 35.44 3.10 -16.38
C ARG A 517 34.75 4.45 -16.45
N VAL A 518 33.54 4.53 -15.90
CA VAL A 518 32.70 5.73 -15.89
C VAL A 518 32.53 6.19 -14.44
N ASN A 519 32.11 7.44 -14.25
CA ASN A 519 31.67 7.95 -12.96
C ASN A 519 30.27 8.53 -13.12
N ASP A 520 29.24 7.76 -12.75
CA ASP A 520 27.85 8.21 -12.75
C ASP A 520 27.22 8.01 -11.37
N ARG A 521 27.20 9.10 -10.59
CA ARG A 521 26.66 9.13 -9.22
C ARG A 521 25.14 8.93 -9.16
N ARG A 522 24.45 8.94 -10.30
CA ARG A 522 23.03 8.60 -10.40
C ARG A 522 22.80 7.09 -10.37
N ILE A 523 23.78 6.30 -10.82
CA ILE A 523 23.71 4.83 -10.89
C ILE A 523 24.30 4.18 -9.64
N CYS A 524 25.51 4.56 -9.21
CA CYS A 524 26.17 3.97 -8.05
C CYS A 524 27.12 4.96 -7.37
N PHE A 525 27.48 4.68 -6.11
CA PHE A 525 28.42 5.52 -5.35
C PHE A 525 29.89 5.22 -5.67
N GLY A 526 30.23 3.95 -5.84
CA GLY A 526 31.60 3.48 -6.06
C GLY A 526 31.92 3.28 -7.54
N PRO A 527 32.72 2.25 -7.89
CA PRO A 527 33.15 2.02 -9.27
C PRO A 527 31.99 1.72 -10.20
N HIS A 528 32.08 2.26 -11.41
CA HIS A 528 31.12 2.01 -12.48
C HIS A 528 31.89 1.59 -13.73
N PHE A 529 31.60 0.38 -14.22
CA PHE A 529 32.09 -0.11 -15.50
C PHE A 529 30.97 -0.02 -16.52
N LYS A 530 31.30 0.44 -17.72
CA LYS A 530 30.39 0.40 -18.86
C LYS A 530 30.96 -0.55 -19.90
N VAL A 531 30.17 -1.57 -20.23
CA VAL A 531 30.52 -2.63 -21.18
C VAL A 531 29.69 -2.43 -22.43
N LYS A 532 30.35 -2.01 -23.52
CA LYS A 532 29.71 -1.80 -24.82
C LYS A 532 29.87 -3.05 -25.68
N VAL A 533 28.77 -3.75 -25.93
CA VAL A 533 28.71 -4.89 -26.84
C VAL A 533 28.45 -4.38 -28.26
N SER A 534 29.23 -4.86 -29.22
CA SER A 534 29.14 -4.47 -30.63
C SER A 534 29.10 -5.71 -31.50
N ARG A 535 28.37 -5.61 -32.62
CA ARG A 535 28.24 -6.67 -33.62
C ARG A 535 28.55 -6.08 -34.99
N VAL A 536 29.55 -6.65 -35.67
CA VAL A 536 30.01 -6.20 -36.98
C VAL A 536 29.78 -7.33 -38.00
N PRO A 537 29.09 -7.08 -39.13
CA PRO A 537 28.94 -8.08 -40.19
C PRO A 537 30.32 -8.52 -40.70
N LEU A 538 30.45 -9.79 -41.02
CA LEU A 538 31.58 -10.30 -41.78
C LEU A 538 31.08 -10.56 -43.19
N ASP A 539 31.71 -9.90 -44.16
CA ASP A 539 31.43 -10.03 -45.58
C ASP A 539 31.62 -11.48 -46.09
#